data_AF-A0A519S3C5-F1
#
_entry.id   AF-A0A519S3C5-F1
#
_cell.length_a   1.000
_cell.length_b   1.000
_cell.length_c   1.000
_cell.angle_alpha   90.00
_cell.angle_beta   90.00
_cell.angle_gamma   90.00
#
_symmetry.space_group_name_H-M   'P 1'
#
loop_
_entity.id
_entity.type
_entity.pdbx_description
1 polymer ?
#
loop_
_entity_poly.entity_id
_entity_poly.type
_entity_poly.pdbx_seq_one_letter_code
_entity_poly.pdbx_strand_id
1 'polypeptide(L)'
;MIVNRYGFDNVPSEDYIESLIFLFDAGVVKLRDVLLTNSKSYERYSIKEASSGEQSIILSILGIASKIRDNCLILIDEPEICLHPQWQETYIDILTRTFDKYKKCHFIIATHSPLIISRLSSYNSFIVDMEFEKISSANLFVNNSVDFQLANVFNHPGFKNEYLLRIAMTIFANVSKDKKFSAKDNANYEILKEQSKYLRQDDPVFELYKTIDELKGIYG
;
A
#
# COMPACT_ATOMS: atom_id res chain seq x y z
N MET A 1 22.33 41.01 5.71
CA MET A 1 21.24 40.18 5.15
C MET A 1 21.05 40.59 3.70
N ILE A 2 21.60 39.85 2.73
CA ILE A 2 21.27 40.08 1.31
C ILE A 2 20.14 39.10 1.01
N VAL A 3 18.91 39.58 1.12
CA VAL A 3 17.75 38.86 0.59
C VAL A 3 17.71 39.16 -0.89
N ASN A 4 18.01 38.18 -1.73
CA ASN A 4 17.83 38.32 -3.17
C ASN A 4 16.49 37.70 -3.58
N ARG A 5 16.12 37.84 -4.86
CA ARG A 5 14.87 37.29 -5.41
C ARG A 5 14.77 35.76 -5.38
N TYR A 6 15.84 35.05 -4.99
CA TYR A 6 15.98 33.60 -4.95
C TYR A 6 16.10 33.02 -3.54
N GLY A 7 16.14 33.84 -2.48
CA GLY A 7 16.16 33.39 -1.09
C GLY A 7 17.37 33.90 -0.30
N PHE A 8 17.72 33.15 0.75
CA PHE A 8 18.87 33.43 1.61
C PHE A 8 20.12 32.74 1.04
N ASP A 9 21.15 33.51 0.70
CA ASP A 9 22.46 32.96 0.35
C ASP A 9 23.29 32.73 1.63
N ASN A 10 23.86 31.51 1.77
CA ASN A 10 24.68 30.95 2.86
C ASN A 10 23.93 30.17 3.96
N VAL A 11 24.56 29.07 4.41
CA VAL A 11 24.09 28.21 5.50
C VAL A 11 23.96 29.04 6.78
N PRO A 12 22.79 29.11 7.43
CA PRO A 12 22.59 29.94 8.61
C PRO A 12 23.27 29.30 9.83
N SER A 13 23.91 30.08 10.70
CA SER A 13 24.21 29.62 12.07
C SER A 13 22.91 29.34 12.84
N GLU A 14 22.96 28.53 13.90
CA GLU A 14 21.77 28.14 14.69
C GLU A 14 20.91 29.34 15.11
N ASP A 15 21.53 30.43 15.56
CA ASP A 15 20.85 31.70 15.91
C ASP A 15 19.98 32.29 14.77
N TYR A 16 20.37 32.10 13.51
CA TYR A 16 19.57 32.56 12.37
C TYR A 16 18.36 31.68 12.10
N ILE A 17 18.47 30.37 12.35
CA ILE A 17 17.34 29.44 12.20
C ILE A 17 16.27 29.78 13.22
N GLU A 18 16.65 30.03 14.49
CA GLU A 18 15.71 30.48 15.52
C GLU A 18 15.02 31.79 15.16
N SER A 19 15.80 32.76 14.66
CA SER A 19 15.25 34.05 14.19
C SER A 19 14.29 33.88 13.01
N LEU A 20 14.58 32.96 12.08
CA LEU A 20 13.70 32.62 10.96
C LEU A 20 12.42 31.97 11.44
N ILE A 21 12.50 31.00 12.35
CA ILE A 21 11.33 30.34 12.96
C ILE A 21 10.45 31.38 13.66
N PHE A 22 11.04 32.29 14.46
CA PHE A 22 10.30 33.37 15.10
C PHE A 22 9.55 34.26 14.09
N LEU A 23 10.20 34.64 12.98
CA LEU A 23 9.57 35.44 11.93
C LEU A 23 8.48 34.69 11.17
N PHE A 24 8.62 33.37 11.02
CA PHE A 24 7.59 32.49 10.48
C PHE A 24 6.37 32.42 11.40
N ASP A 25 6.58 32.18 12.70
CA ASP A 25 5.53 32.11 13.72
C ASP A 25 4.80 33.44 13.90
N ALA A 26 5.53 34.56 13.82
CA ALA A 26 4.97 35.90 13.82
C ALA A 26 4.22 36.26 12.52
N GLY A 27 4.22 35.38 11.51
CA GLY A 27 3.55 35.59 10.22
C GLY A 27 4.21 36.62 9.30
N VAL A 28 5.42 37.08 9.64
CA VAL A 28 6.19 38.08 8.88
C VAL A 28 6.81 37.45 7.64
N VAL A 29 7.24 36.19 7.76
CA VAL A 29 7.82 35.39 6.67
C VAL A 29 6.87 34.24 6.33
N LYS A 30 6.73 33.94 5.04
CA LYS A 30 5.96 32.78 4.55
C LYS A 30 6.82 31.96 3.60
N LEU A 31 6.63 30.64 3.66
CA LEU A 31 7.30 29.72 2.75
C LEU A 31 6.69 29.91 1.36
N ARG A 32 7.45 30.54 0.47
CA ARG A 32 6.97 30.83 -0.89
C ARG A 32 7.05 29.60 -1.77
N ASP A 33 8.15 28.86 -1.70
CA ASP A 33 8.37 27.69 -2.54
C ASP A 33 9.47 26.80 -1.96
N VAL A 34 9.49 25.54 -2.36
CA VAL A 34 10.53 24.57 -2.06
C VAL A 34 11.05 24.02 -3.38
N LEU A 35 12.35 24.23 -3.64
CA LEU A 35 13.02 23.78 -4.86
C LEU A 35 13.85 22.53 -4.57
N LEU A 36 13.52 21.42 -5.22
CA LEU A 36 14.30 20.19 -5.18
C LEU A 36 15.40 20.26 -6.25
N THR A 37 16.64 19.96 -5.87
CA THR A 37 17.76 19.93 -6.81
C THR A 37 18.17 18.49 -7.07
N ASN A 38 18.18 18.08 -8.34
CA ASN A 38 18.71 16.79 -8.74
C ASN A 38 20.23 16.79 -8.51
N SER A 39 20.74 15.83 -7.74
CA SER A 39 22.17 15.76 -7.39
C SER A 39 23.10 15.46 -8.56
N LYS A 40 22.58 14.94 -9.67
CA LYS A 40 23.36 14.61 -10.88
C LYS A 40 23.24 15.69 -11.95
N SER A 41 22.03 16.14 -12.28
CA SER A 41 21.80 17.13 -13.33
C SER A 41 21.88 18.58 -12.85
N TYR A 42 21.83 18.82 -11.53
CA TYR A 42 21.70 20.15 -10.90
C TYR A 42 20.46 20.95 -11.32
N GLU A 43 19.52 20.30 -12.00
CA GLU A 43 18.23 20.89 -12.33
C GLU A 43 17.40 21.09 -11.05
N ARG A 44 16.67 22.20 -11.03
CA ARG A 44 15.82 22.59 -9.91
C ARG A 44 14.36 22.43 -10.31
N TYR A 45 13.60 21.76 -9.47
CA TYR A 45 12.18 21.50 -9.65
C TYR A 45 11.40 22.10 -8.49
N SER A 46 10.36 22.88 -8.78
CA SER A 46 9.46 23.40 -7.76
C SER A 46 8.51 22.30 -7.30
N ILE A 47 8.38 22.09 -5.99
CA ILE A 47 7.36 21.17 -5.45
C ILE A 47 5.95 21.62 -5.85
N LYS A 48 5.72 22.92 -6.06
CA LYS A 48 4.41 23.45 -6.50
C LYS A 48 4.01 23.00 -7.90
N GLU A 49 4.98 22.66 -8.73
CA GLU A 49 4.74 22.15 -10.09
C GLU A 49 4.51 20.63 -10.11
N ALA A 50 4.79 19.94 -9.00
CA ALA A 50 4.52 18.51 -8.86
C ALA A 50 3.02 18.23 -8.69
N SER A 51 2.59 17.04 -9.09
CA SER A 51 1.23 16.56 -8.88
C SER A 51 0.90 16.45 -7.38
N SER A 52 -0.38 16.50 -7.01
CA SER A 52 -0.81 16.35 -5.61
C SER A 52 -0.30 15.07 -4.95
N GLY A 53 -0.24 13.97 -5.71
CA GLY A 53 0.32 12.71 -5.25
C GLY A 53 1.83 12.78 -4.97
N GLU A 54 2.60 13.38 -5.88
CA GLU A 54 4.04 13.61 -5.67
C GLU A 54 4.31 14.52 -4.47
N GLN A 55 3.55 15.61 -4.34
CA GLN A 55 3.63 16.50 -3.19
C GLN A 55 3.38 15.74 -1.89
N SER A 56 2.34 14.90 -1.84
CA SER A 56 2.01 14.08 -0.68
C SER A 56 3.18 13.17 -0.27
N ILE A 57 3.80 12.48 -1.23
CA ILE A 57 4.94 11.59 -0.97
C ILE A 57 6.14 12.38 -0.46
N ILE A 58 6.49 13.47 -1.14
CA ILE A 58 7.66 14.29 -0.77
C ILE A 58 7.48 14.84 0.65
N LEU A 59 6.31 15.39 0.97
CA LEU A 59 6.01 15.93 2.29
C LEU A 59 6.03 14.84 3.36
N SER A 60 5.48 13.66 3.08
CA SER A 60 5.50 12.52 4.00
C SER A 60 6.94 12.07 4.31
N ILE A 61 7.76 11.93 3.27
CA ILE A 61 9.17 11.55 3.41
C ILE A 61 9.95 12.61 4.20
N LEU A 62 9.77 13.90 3.88
CA LEU A 62 10.44 14.98 4.60
C LEU A 62 10.00 15.04 6.06
N GLY A 63 8.72 14.82 6.33
CA GLY A 63 8.17 14.71 7.68
C GLY A 63 8.86 13.62 8.49
N ILE A 64 8.93 12.40 7.96
CA ILE A 64 9.63 11.27 8.61
C ILE A 64 11.13 11.58 8.75
N ALA A 65 11.77 12.05 7.67
CA ALA A 65 13.21 12.35 7.64
C ALA A 65 13.62 13.40 8.69
N SER A 66 12.73 14.33 9.04
CA SER A 66 13.01 15.36 10.04
C SER A 66 13.10 14.83 11.48
N LYS A 67 12.58 13.63 11.75
CA LYS A 67 12.47 13.06 13.11
C LYS A 67 13.04 11.65 13.26
N ILE A 68 13.25 10.92 12.17
CA ILE A 68 13.72 9.54 12.20
C ILE A 68 15.13 9.44 12.78
N ARG A 69 15.34 8.38 13.56
CA ARG A 69 16.62 8.01 14.19
C ARG A 69 16.66 6.50 14.38
N ASP A 70 17.83 5.95 14.69
CA ASP A 70 17.95 4.53 15.03
C ASP A 70 17.02 4.16 16.20
N ASN A 71 16.45 2.94 16.15
CA ASN A 71 15.49 2.42 17.14
C ASN A 71 14.19 3.24 17.22
N CYS A 72 13.66 3.67 16.08
CA CYS A 72 12.41 4.41 16.00
C CYS A 72 11.23 3.52 15.56
N LEU A 73 10.04 3.82 16.08
CA LEU A 73 8.78 3.28 15.60
C LEU A 73 8.08 4.37 14.78
N ILE A 74 7.78 4.07 13.53
CA ILE A 74 7.09 4.93 12.59
C ILE A 74 5.70 4.35 12.36
N LEU A 75 4.67 5.13 12.66
CA LEU A 75 3.28 4.78 12.43
C LEU A 75 2.75 5.63 11.28
N ILE A 76 2.16 4.99 10.28
CA ILE A 76 1.59 5.66 9.11
C ILE A 76 0.16 5.17 8.96
N ASP A 77 -0.78 6.10 8.87
CA ASP A 77 -2.20 5.81 8.71
C ASP A 77 -2.67 6.26 7.33
N GLU A 78 -3.39 5.38 6.64
CA GLU A 78 -3.98 5.57 5.30
C GLU A 78 -3.09 6.34 4.30
N PRO A 79 -1.84 5.90 4.03
CA PRO A 79 -0.94 6.61 3.13
C PRO A 79 -1.49 6.76 1.70
N GLU A 80 -2.48 5.96 1.32
CA GLU A 80 -3.10 5.94 -0.01
C GLU A 80 -4.04 7.12 -0.35
N ILE A 81 -4.57 7.88 0.63
CA ILE A 81 -5.66 8.85 0.42
C ILE A 81 -5.38 9.82 -0.75
N CYS A 82 -4.12 10.25 -0.90
CA CYS A 82 -3.70 11.21 -1.91
C CYS A 82 -2.85 10.58 -3.03
N LEU A 83 -2.67 9.26 -3.04
CA LEU A 83 -1.72 8.60 -3.95
C LEU A 83 -2.43 8.02 -5.17
N HIS A 84 -1.93 8.39 -6.35
CA HIS A 84 -2.24 7.68 -7.59
C HIS A 84 -1.83 6.19 -7.47
N PRO A 85 -2.53 5.23 -8.11
CA PRO A 85 -2.23 3.80 -8.03
C PRO A 85 -0.75 3.43 -8.20
N GLN A 86 -0.06 4.06 -9.16
CA GLN A 86 1.37 3.85 -9.39
C GLN A 86 2.24 4.21 -8.17
N TRP A 87 1.86 5.23 -7.42
CA TRP A 87 2.54 5.63 -6.20
C TRP A 87 2.22 4.70 -5.03
N GLN A 88 1.00 4.17 -4.95
CA GLN A 88 0.65 3.16 -3.95
C GLN A 88 1.50 1.89 -4.12
N GLU A 89 1.71 1.45 -5.36
CA GLU A 89 2.59 0.32 -5.67
C GLU A 89 4.06 0.54 -5.29
N THR A 90 4.55 1.76 -5.34
CA THR A 90 5.97 2.08 -5.10
C THR A 90 6.24 2.66 -3.72
N TYR A 91 5.19 2.92 -2.93
CA TYR A 91 5.28 3.63 -1.65
C TYR A 91 6.24 2.96 -0.66
N ILE A 92 6.10 1.64 -0.48
CA ILE A 92 6.92 0.86 0.45
C ILE A 92 8.37 0.80 0.00
N ASP A 93 8.61 0.66 -1.30
CA ASP A 93 9.95 0.70 -1.88
C ASP A 93 10.62 2.05 -1.66
N ILE A 94 9.88 3.14 -1.84
CA ILE A 94 10.36 4.50 -1.59
C ILE A 94 10.73 4.66 -0.12
N LEU A 95 9.87 4.27 0.82
CA LEU A 95 10.18 4.33 2.26
C LEU A 95 11.42 3.51 2.61
N THR A 96 11.46 2.25 2.15
CA THR A 96 12.55 1.32 2.43
C THR A 96 13.88 1.86 1.93
N ARG A 97 13.94 2.33 0.67
CA ARG A 97 15.16 2.90 0.09
C ARG A 97 15.56 4.23 0.71
N THR A 98 14.60 5.05 1.12
CA THR A 98 14.90 6.37 1.69
C THR A 98 15.48 6.26 3.09
N PHE A 99 15.06 5.24 3.85
CA PHE A 99 15.41 5.09 5.26
C PHE A 99 16.29 3.86 5.55
N ASP A 100 16.90 3.24 4.54
CA ASP A 100 17.72 2.02 4.66
C ASP A 100 18.94 2.16 5.59
N LYS A 101 19.46 3.39 5.74
CA LYS A 101 20.61 3.69 6.60
C LYS A 101 20.29 3.65 8.09
N TYR A 102 19.01 3.81 8.47
CA TYR A 102 18.60 3.82 9.87
C TYR A 102 18.41 2.39 10.38
N LYS A 103 18.96 2.10 11.56
CA LYS A 103 18.97 0.75 12.12
C LYS A 103 17.83 0.55 13.10
N LYS A 104 17.28 -0.66 13.11
CA LYS A 104 16.24 -1.10 14.07
C LYS A 104 14.99 -0.20 14.05
N CYS A 105 14.67 0.35 12.88
CA CYS A 105 13.43 1.09 12.68
C CYS A 105 12.30 0.11 12.31
N HIS A 106 11.13 0.32 12.90
CA HIS A 106 9.93 -0.43 12.59
C HIS A 106 8.90 0.51 11.95
N PHE A 107 8.37 0.12 10.80
CA PHE A 107 7.28 0.82 10.13
C PHE A 107 6.01 0.00 10.32
N ILE A 108 4.98 0.60 10.91
CA ILE A 108 3.63 0.04 11.00
C ILE A 108 2.73 0.92 10.15
N ILE A 109 2.07 0.30 9.17
CA ILE A 109 1.25 1.00 8.19
C ILE A 109 -0.16 0.41 8.26
N ALA A 110 -1.13 1.25 8.59
CA ALA A 110 -2.54 0.92 8.43
C ALA A 110 -2.97 1.35 7.03
N THR A 111 -3.57 0.44 6.26
CA THR A 111 -3.99 0.71 4.88
C THR A 111 -5.20 -0.12 4.50
N HIS A 112 -6.08 0.48 3.71
CA HIS A 112 -7.18 -0.15 3.00
C HIS A 112 -6.82 -0.39 1.52
N SER A 113 -5.59 -0.07 1.09
CA SER A 113 -5.18 -0.23 -0.30
C SER A 113 -4.60 -1.63 -0.58
N PRO A 114 -5.25 -2.44 -1.45
CA PRO A 114 -4.66 -3.68 -1.94
C PRO A 114 -3.40 -3.46 -2.80
N LEU A 115 -3.23 -2.27 -3.37
CA LEU A 115 -2.06 -1.96 -4.20
C LEU A 115 -0.79 -1.84 -3.36
N ILE A 116 -0.87 -1.25 -2.16
CA ILE A 116 0.26 -1.17 -1.23
C ILE A 116 0.72 -2.58 -0.84
N ILE A 117 -0.23 -3.48 -0.58
CA ILE A 117 0.04 -4.87 -0.19
C ILE A 117 0.69 -5.66 -1.33
N SER A 118 0.24 -5.43 -2.57
CA SER A 118 0.69 -6.20 -3.74
C SER A 118 2.21 -6.11 -4.00
N ARG A 119 2.84 -5.01 -3.55
CA ARG A 119 4.25 -4.69 -3.77
C ARG A 119 5.06 -4.61 -2.46
N LEU A 120 4.58 -5.22 -1.38
CA LEU A 120 5.36 -5.35 -0.16
C LEU A 120 6.69 -6.09 -0.42
N SER A 121 7.73 -5.75 0.33
CA SER A 121 8.95 -6.55 0.37
C SER A 121 8.63 -7.95 0.92
N SER A 122 9.04 -9.01 0.23
CA SER A 122 8.91 -10.38 0.71
C SER A 122 9.76 -10.68 1.95
N TYR A 123 10.74 -9.82 2.23
CA TYR A 123 11.63 -9.93 3.38
C TYR A 123 11.22 -8.96 4.48
N ASN A 124 11.07 -9.48 5.71
CA ASN A 124 10.77 -8.72 6.93
C ASN A 124 9.48 -7.87 6.88
N SER A 125 8.48 -8.29 6.10
CA SER A 125 7.15 -7.68 6.06
C SER A 125 6.09 -8.68 6.50
N PHE A 126 5.14 -8.20 7.30
CA PHE A 126 4.04 -8.99 7.85
C PHE A 126 2.74 -8.23 7.64
N ILE A 127 1.67 -8.99 7.40
CA ILE A 127 0.31 -8.48 7.30
C ILE A 127 -0.43 -8.95 8.55
N VAL A 128 -1.06 -8.00 9.23
CA VAL A 128 -1.87 -8.27 10.42
C VAL A 128 -3.32 -8.05 10.04
N ASP A 129 -4.09 -9.12 10.08
CA ASP A 129 -5.54 -9.04 10.00
C ASP A 129 -6.07 -8.65 11.39
N MET A 130 -6.68 -7.47 11.48
CA MET A 130 -7.21 -6.95 12.75
C MET A 130 -8.55 -7.61 13.14
N GLU A 131 -9.29 -8.18 12.20
CA GLU A 131 -10.58 -8.84 12.48
C GLU A 131 -10.37 -10.23 13.05
N PHE A 132 -9.43 -10.99 12.48
CA PHE A 132 -9.13 -12.37 12.88
C PHE A 132 -7.87 -12.51 13.74
N GLU A 133 -7.26 -11.38 14.16
CA GLU A 133 -6.03 -11.31 14.95
C GLU A 133 -4.89 -12.21 14.40
N LYS A 134 -4.81 -12.30 13.08
CA LYS A 134 -3.91 -13.24 12.39
C LYS A 134 -2.73 -12.50 11.79
N ILE A 135 -1.53 -12.98 12.11
CA ILE A 135 -0.29 -12.49 11.51
C ILE A 135 0.14 -13.45 10.41
N SER A 136 0.34 -12.93 9.21
CA SER A 136 0.80 -13.70 8.06
C SER A 136 2.02 -13.03 7.41
N SER A 137 2.94 -13.85 6.89
CA SER A 137 4.08 -13.32 6.13
C SER A 137 3.60 -12.68 4.84
N ALA A 138 4.09 -11.48 4.52
CA ALA A 138 3.72 -10.79 3.28
C ALA A 138 4.03 -11.62 2.03
N ASN A 139 5.05 -12.50 2.07
CA ASN A 139 5.46 -13.35 0.95
C ASN A 139 4.34 -14.25 0.40
N LEU A 140 3.30 -14.54 1.19
CA LEU A 140 2.13 -15.30 0.73
C LEU A 140 1.20 -14.48 -0.19
N PHE A 141 1.30 -13.16 -0.13
CA PHE A 141 0.37 -12.23 -0.78
C PHE A 141 1.04 -11.35 -1.83
N VAL A 142 2.36 -11.09 -1.75
CA VAL A 142 3.08 -10.27 -2.74
C VAL A 142 2.91 -10.77 -4.18
N ASN A 143 2.99 -9.86 -5.16
CA ASN A 143 2.90 -10.14 -6.59
C ASN A 143 1.59 -10.83 -7.03
N ASN A 144 0.52 -10.70 -6.26
CA ASN A 144 -0.82 -11.12 -6.65
C ASN A 144 -1.67 -9.94 -7.12
N SER A 145 -2.73 -10.24 -7.89
CA SER A 145 -3.66 -9.24 -8.40
C SER A 145 -4.44 -8.54 -7.28
N VAL A 146 -4.97 -7.35 -7.58
CA VAL A 146 -5.88 -6.63 -6.68
C VAL A 146 -7.04 -7.51 -6.22
N ASP A 147 -7.67 -8.24 -7.13
CA ASP A 147 -8.76 -9.19 -6.80
C ASP A 147 -8.35 -10.28 -5.81
N PHE A 148 -7.11 -10.77 -5.89
CA PHE A 148 -6.59 -11.73 -4.94
C PHE A 148 -6.42 -11.09 -3.56
N GLN A 149 -5.90 -9.86 -3.50
CA GLN A 149 -5.75 -9.15 -2.21
C GLN A 149 -7.12 -8.86 -1.59
N LEU A 150 -8.06 -8.39 -2.40
CA LEU A 150 -9.42 -8.09 -1.97
C LEU A 150 -10.10 -9.32 -1.36
N ALA A 151 -9.95 -10.49 -1.98
CA ALA A 151 -10.50 -11.73 -1.44
C ALA A 151 -9.73 -12.24 -0.21
N ASN A 152 -8.40 -12.37 -0.29
CA ASN A 152 -7.62 -13.13 0.69
C ASN A 152 -7.04 -12.29 1.84
N VAL A 153 -6.95 -10.97 1.69
CA VAL A 153 -6.42 -10.06 2.72
C VAL A 153 -7.50 -9.19 3.32
N PHE A 154 -8.40 -8.66 2.49
CA PHE A 154 -9.43 -7.71 2.95
C PHE A 154 -10.80 -8.35 3.19
N ASN A 155 -10.98 -9.64 2.85
CA ASN A 155 -12.28 -10.31 2.92
C ASN A 155 -13.42 -9.51 2.26
N HIS A 156 -13.07 -8.79 1.19
CA HIS A 156 -13.97 -7.91 0.47
C HIS A 156 -13.76 -8.11 -1.04
N PRO A 157 -14.12 -9.28 -1.60
CA PRO A 157 -13.82 -9.65 -2.99
C PRO A 157 -14.45 -8.73 -4.03
N GLY A 158 -15.46 -7.94 -3.66
CA GLY A 158 -16.17 -7.04 -4.56
C GLY A 158 -17.11 -7.79 -5.51
N PHE A 159 -17.49 -7.14 -6.61
CA PHE A 159 -18.37 -7.73 -7.62
C PHE A 159 -17.54 -8.33 -8.76
N LYS A 160 -17.88 -9.54 -9.24
CA LYS A 160 -17.17 -10.21 -10.36
C LYS A 160 -15.67 -10.37 -10.14
N ASN A 161 -15.26 -10.80 -8.95
CA ASN A 161 -13.86 -11.03 -8.63
C ASN A 161 -13.23 -12.08 -9.58
N GLU A 162 -12.30 -11.68 -10.44
CA GLU A 162 -11.74 -12.53 -11.50
C GLU A 162 -10.85 -13.66 -10.95
N TYR A 163 -10.24 -13.43 -9.77
CA TYR A 163 -9.52 -14.47 -9.06
C TYR A 163 -10.47 -15.61 -8.63
N LEU A 164 -11.59 -15.27 -7.99
CA LEU A 164 -12.59 -16.25 -7.57
C LEU A 164 -13.31 -16.90 -8.76
N LEU A 165 -13.65 -16.14 -9.82
CA LEU A 165 -14.21 -16.69 -11.06
C LEU A 165 -13.30 -17.77 -11.65
N ARG A 166 -11.99 -17.50 -11.75
CA ARG A 166 -11.02 -18.47 -12.28
C ARG A 166 -10.95 -19.73 -11.42
N ILE A 167 -11.00 -19.60 -10.10
CA ILE A 167 -11.04 -20.73 -9.18
C ILE A 167 -12.29 -21.57 -9.44
N ALA A 168 -13.47 -20.93 -9.44
CA ALA A 168 -14.75 -21.59 -9.64
C ALA A 168 -14.81 -22.33 -10.98
N MET A 169 -14.42 -21.67 -12.06
CA MET A 169 -14.38 -22.28 -13.40
C MET A 169 -13.41 -23.45 -13.48
N THR A 170 -12.26 -23.38 -12.80
CA THR A 170 -11.30 -24.48 -12.76
C THR A 170 -11.88 -25.71 -12.06
N ILE A 171 -12.52 -25.53 -10.90
CA ILE A 171 -13.19 -26.63 -10.18
C ILE A 171 -14.29 -27.21 -11.06
N PHE A 172 -15.15 -26.36 -11.62
CA PHE A 172 -16.26 -26.79 -12.46
C PHE A 172 -15.77 -27.63 -13.64
N ALA A 173 -14.71 -27.20 -14.35
CA ALA A 173 -14.14 -27.93 -15.46
C ALA A 173 -13.56 -29.30 -15.05
N ASN A 174 -12.79 -29.34 -13.96
CA ASN A 174 -12.18 -30.57 -13.45
C ASN A 174 -13.24 -31.58 -12.99
N VAL A 175 -14.17 -31.15 -12.15
CA VAL A 175 -15.23 -32.01 -11.58
C VAL A 175 -16.20 -32.45 -12.66
N SER A 176 -16.53 -31.60 -13.63
CA SER A 176 -17.41 -31.97 -14.74
C SER A 176 -16.84 -33.11 -15.58
N LYS A 177 -15.51 -33.12 -15.77
CA LYS A 177 -14.78 -34.13 -16.53
C LYS A 177 -14.56 -35.42 -15.73
N ASP A 178 -13.98 -35.29 -14.54
CA ASP A 178 -13.48 -36.45 -13.79
C ASP A 178 -14.50 -37.02 -12.80
N LYS A 179 -15.59 -36.28 -12.51
CA LYS A 179 -16.67 -36.63 -11.58
C LYS A 179 -16.20 -36.87 -10.14
N LYS A 180 -15.16 -36.15 -9.72
CA LYS A 180 -14.53 -36.22 -8.39
C LYS A 180 -13.73 -34.94 -8.12
N PHE A 181 -13.59 -34.59 -6.85
CA PHE A 181 -12.77 -33.47 -6.41
C PHE A 181 -11.35 -33.92 -6.10
N SER A 182 -10.35 -33.27 -6.71
CA SER A 182 -8.96 -33.44 -6.30
C SER A 182 -8.67 -32.72 -4.98
N ALA A 183 -7.53 -33.02 -4.34
CA ALA A 183 -7.09 -32.28 -3.15
C ALA A 183 -6.98 -30.75 -3.40
N LYS A 184 -6.58 -30.36 -4.61
CA LYS A 184 -6.50 -28.96 -5.03
C LYS A 184 -7.89 -28.34 -5.21
N ASP A 185 -8.83 -29.08 -5.80
CA ASP A 185 -10.21 -28.60 -5.96
C ASP A 185 -10.90 -28.43 -4.60
N ASN A 186 -10.63 -29.32 -3.64
CA ASN A 186 -11.13 -29.19 -2.27
C ASN A 186 -10.58 -27.93 -1.57
N ALA A 187 -9.28 -27.67 -1.66
CA ALA A 187 -8.69 -26.45 -1.09
C ALA A 187 -9.29 -25.18 -1.73
N ASN A 188 -9.47 -25.19 -3.05
CA ASN A 188 -10.08 -24.10 -3.80
C ASN A 188 -11.57 -23.91 -3.47
N TYR A 189 -12.30 -25.00 -3.23
CA TYR A 189 -13.70 -24.96 -2.82
C TYR A 189 -13.85 -24.33 -1.43
N GLU A 190 -12.97 -24.63 -0.47
CA GLU A 190 -13.02 -23.99 0.84
C GLU A 190 -12.79 -22.47 0.74
N ILE A 191 -11.88 -22.01 -0.12
CA ILE A 191 -11.71 -20.57 -0.40
C ILE A 191 -13.01 -19.97 -0.93
N LEU A 192 -13.63 -20.58 -1.94
CA LEU A 192 -14.90 -20.07 -2.48
C LEU A 192 -16.03 -20.06 -1.44
N LYS A 193 -16.10 -21.08 -0.60
CA LYS A 193 -17.10 -21.21 0.47
C LYS A 193 -16.92 -20.17 1.56
N GLU A 194 -15.69 -19.84 1.94
CA GLU A 194 -15.44 -18.75 2.88
C GLU A 194 -15.78 -17.39 2.26
N GLN A 195 -15.38 -17.18 1.01
CA GLN A 195 -15.59 -15.92 0.31
C GLN A 195 -17.06 -15.68 -0.09
N SER A 196 -17.86 -16.75 -0.25
CA SER A 196 -19.28 -16.64 -0.59
C SER A 196 -20.11 -15.89 0.47
N LYS A 197 -19.61 -15.82 1.71
CA LYS A 197 -20.22 -15.03 2.80
C LYS A 197 -20.18 -13.51 2.52
N TYR A 198 -19.22 -13.05 1.74
CA TYR A 198 -19.00 -11.64 1.42
C TYR A 198 -19.49 -11.26 0.02
N LEU A 199 -19.89 -12.24 -0.80
CA LEU A 199 -20.41 -12.02 -2.14
C LEU A 199 -21.88 -11.62 -2.10
N ARG A 200 -22.28 -10.80 -3.08
CA ARG A 200 -23.69 -10.46 -3.29
C ARG A 200 -24.44 -11.62 -3.93
N GLN A 201 -25.74 -11.73 -3.66
CA GLN A 201 -26.57 -12.79 -4.25
C GLN A 201 -26.72 -12.69 -5.77
N ASP A 202 -26.58 -11.48 -6.34
CA ASP A 202 -26.62 -11.23 -7.78
C ASP A 202 -25.24 -11.34 -8.46
N ASP A 203 -24.20 -11.74 -7.72
CA ASP A 203 -22.87 -11.92 -8.26
C ASP A 203 -22.73 -13.25 -9.05
N PRO A 204 -22.18 -13.24 -10.27
CA PRO A 204 -21.95 -14.47 -11.02
C PRO A 204 -20.99 -15.45 -10.31
N VAL A 205 -20.04 -14.98 -9.50
CA VAL A 205 -19.18 -15.82 -8.66
C VAL A 205 -20.02 -16.59 -7.65
N PHE A 206 -21.04 -15.94 -7.07
CA PHE A 206 -21.93 -16.57 -6.10
C PHE A 206 -22.81 -17.65 -6.73
N GLU A 207 -23.33 -17.40 -7.93
CA GLU A 207 -24.09 -18.39 -8.71
C GLU A 207 -23.21 -19.61 -9.10
N LEU A 208 -21.97 -19.36 -9.51
CA LEU A 208 -21.00 -20.43 -9.77
C LEU A 208 -20.67 -21.21 -8.49
N TYR A 209 -20.50 -20.53 -7.36
CA TYR A 209 -20.28 -21.18 -6.08
C TYR A 209 -21.43 -22.12 -5.72
N LYS A 210 -22.70 -21.69 -5.82
CA LYS A 210 -23.87 -22.57 -5.57
C LYS A 210 -23.84 -23.82 -6.44
N THR A 211 -23.55 -23.65 -7.72
CA THR A 211 -23.46 -24.77 -8.67
C THR A 211 -22.36 -25.76 -8.24
N ILE A 212 -21.21 -25.26 -7.82
CA ILE A 212 -20.09 -26.09 -7.34
C ILE A 212 -20.44 -26.75 -5.99
N ASP A 213 -21.18 -26.07 -5.12
CA ASP A 213 -21.65 -26.59 -3.83
C ASP A 213 -22.58 -27.80 -4.03
N GLU A 214 -23.51 -27.72 -4.98
CA GLU A 214 -24.35 -28.86 -5.39
C GLU A 214 -23.50 -30.01 -5.94
N LEU A 215 -22.53 -29.72 -6.81
CA LEU A 215 -21.60 -30.73 -7.34
C LEU A 215 -20.78 -31.38 -6.22
N LYS A 216 -20.40 -30.63 -5.18
CA LYS A 216 -19.70 -31.13 -4.00
C LYS A 216 -20.57 -32.09 -3.21
N GLY A 217 -21.88 -31.88 -3.13
CA GLY A 217 -22.81 -32.85 -2.55
C GLY A 217 -22.92 -34.17 -3.33
N ILE A 218 -22.69 -34.15 -4.65
CA ILE A 218 -22.84 -35.32 -5.53
C ILE A 218 -21.53 -36.11 -5.68
N TYR A 219 -20.41 -35.42 -5.88
CA TYR A 219 -19.12 -36.00 -6.27
C TYR A 219 -18.01 -35.79 -5.22
N GLY A 220 -18.33 -35.14 -4.10
CA GLY A 220 -17.39 -34.64 -3.12
C GLY A 220 -17.06 -35.54 -1.95
#